data_AF-A0A286X788-F1
#
_entry.id   AF-A0A286X788-F1
#
_cell.length_a   1.000
_cell.length_b   1.000
_cell.length_c   1.000
_cell.angle_alpha   90.00
_cell.angle_beta   90.00
_cell.angle_gamma   90.00
#
_symmetry.space_group_name_H-M   'P 1'
#
loop_
_entity.id
_entity.type
_entity.pdbx_description
1 polymer ?
#
loop_
_entity_poly.entity_id
_entity_poly.type
_entity_poly.pdbx_seq_one_letter_code
_entity_poly.pdbx_strand_id
1 'polypeptide(L)' 'MILGQEKPFRNKSPINNGVRLSGRGFCVKIFYIKPIRYKGSIKRGEKLGTLLPLQKVYPGIQSHVHIENCDLTDPTVYL' A
#
# COMPACT_ATOMS: atom_id res chain seq x y z
N MET A 1 -6.10 -11.53 -0.26
CA MET A 1 -4.85 -12.15 -0.72
C MET A 1 -3.90 -11.05 -1.19
N ILE A 2 -2.63 -11.14 -0.84
CA ILE A 2 -1.55 -10.30 -1.37
C ILE A 2 -1.11 -10.91 -2.71
N LEU A 3 -1.21 -10.14 -3.78
CA LEU A 3 -0.92 -10.62 -5.14
C LEU A 3 0.51 -10.35 -5.59
N GLY A 4 1.11 -9.26 -5.13
CA GLY A 4 2.45 -8.86 -5.53
C GLY A 4 2.91 -7.55 -4.90
N GLN A 5 4.18 -7.24 -5.14
CA GLN A 5 4.75 -5.93 -4.85
C GLN A 5 4.22 -4.90 -5.83
N GLU A 6 3.93 -3.70 -5.31
CA GLU A 6 3.59 -2.54 -6.11
C GLU A 6 4.61 -1.42 -5.88
N LYS A 7 4.87 -0.63 -6.93
CA LYS A 7 5.85 0.46 -6.90
C LYS A 7 5.19 1.74 -7.42
N PRO A 8 4.86 2.70 -6.53
CA PRO A 8 4.18 3.93 -6.94
C PRO A 8 5.06 4.87 -7.78
N PHE A 9 6.38 4.69 -7.79
CA PHE A 9 7.30 5.54 -8.54
C PHE A 9 8.09 4.74 -9.58
N ARG A 10 8.31 5.34 -10.76
CA ARG A 10 9.23 4.79 -11.78
C ARG A 10 10.70 4.88 -11.34
N ASN A 11 11.02 5.84 -10.47
CA ASN A 11 12.38 6.12 -9.99
C ASN A 11 12.67 5.48 -8.63
N LYS A 12 13.95 5.41 -8.23
CA LYS A 12 14.40 4.85 -6.94
C LYS A 12 14.13 5.81 -5.76
N SER A 13 12.85 6.02 -5.42
CA SER A 13 12.45 6.74 -4.20
C SER A 13 12.57 5.85 -2.95
N PRO A 14 13.01 6.36 -1.79
CA PRO A 14 13.07 5.60 -0.53
C PRO A 14 11.71 5.07 -0.06
N ILE A 15 10.61 5.68 -0.51
CA ILE A 15 9.24 5.24 -0.24
C ILE A 15 8.61 4.47 -1.41
N ASN A 16 9.41 3.92 -2.33
CA ASN A 16 8.92 3.19 -3.52
C ASN A 16 8.61 1.72 -3.24
N ASN A 17 7.65 1.46 -2.34
CA ASN A 17 7.22 0.11 -2.03
C ASN A 17 5.74 0.06 -1.60
N GLY A 18 5.13 -1.10 -1.78
CA GLY A 18 3.72 -1.34 -1.54
C GLY A 18 3.31 -2.74 -1.94
N VAL A 19 2.01 -3.03 -1.84
CA VAL A 19 1.42 -4.29 -2.28
C VAL A 19 0.09 -4.10 -2.97
N ARG A 20 -0.27 -5.08 -3.81
CA ARG A 20 -1.63 -5.26 -4.29
C ARG A 20 -2.35 -6.30 -3.44
N LEU A 21 -3.51 -5.93 -2.90
CA LEU A 21 -4.43 -6.82 -2.23
C LEU A 21 -5.66 -7.05 -3.11
N SER A 22 -6.14 -8.29 -3.14
CA SER A 22 -7.44 -8.61 -3.74
C SER A 22 -8.18 -9.68 -2.94
N GLY A 23 -9.51 -9.58 -2.91
CA GLY A 23 -10.40 -10.60 -2.38
C GLY A 23 -11.78 -10.05 -2.03
N ARG A 24 -12.80 -10.92 -2.07
CA ARG A 24 -14.20 -10.59 -1.68
C ARG A 24 -14.75 -9.34 -2.38
N GLY A 25 -14.44 -9.17 -3.66
CA GLY A 25 -14.87 -8.00 -4.45
C GLY A 25 -13.95 -6.77 -4.35
N PHE A 26 -12.97 -6.77 -3.45
CA PHE A 26 -12.00 -5.68 -3.32
C PHE A 26 -10.74 -5.94 -4.14
N CYS A 27 -10.21 -4.88 -4.73
CA CYS A 27 -8.86 -4.83 -5.26
C CYS A 27 -8.25 -3.47 -4.95
N VAL A 28 -7.19 -3.44 -4.13
CA VAL A 28 -6.54 -2.20 -3.71
C VAL A 28 -5.02 -2.32 -3.81
N LYS A 29 -4.37 -1.20 -4.12
CA LYS A 29 -2.94 -1.00 -3.96
C LYS A 29 -2.72 -0.19 -2.68
N ILE A 30 -1.77 -0.63 -1.87
CA ILE A 30 -1.38 0.04 -0.63
C ILE A 30 0.09 0.40 -0.73
N PHE A 31 0.41 1.68 -0.70
CA PHE A 31 1.76 2.20 -0.89
C PHE A 31 2.39 2.73 0.40
N TYR A 32 3.69 3.01 0.29
CA TYR A 32 4.56 3.56 1.34
C TYR A 32 4.72 2.62 2.53
N ILE A 33 4.65 1.33 2.29
CA ILE A 33 4.83 0.30 3.30
C ILE A 33 5.94 -0.68 2.91
N LYS A 34 6.64 -1.19 3.93
CA LYS A 34 7.44 -2.42 3.84
C LYS A 34 6.56 -3.58 4.31
N PRO A 35 5.96 -4.36 3.40
CA PRO A 35 5.11 -5.47 3.79
C PRO A 35 5.93 -6.62 4.38
N ILE A 36 5.30 -7.43 5.22
CA ILE A 36 5.94 -8.64 5.79
C ILE A 36 6.20 -9.69 4.68
N ARG A 37 5.32 -9.72 3.68
CA ARG A 37 5.38 -10.63 2.52
C ARG A 37 4.71 -9.99 1.32
N TYR A 38 5.14 -10.36 0.11
CA TYR A 38 4.58 -9.84 -1.14
C TYR A 38 3.56 -10.75 -1.82
N LYS A 39 3.35 -11.96 -1.30
CA LYS A 39 2.36 -12.92 -1.81
C LYS A 39 1.76 -13.71 -0.66
N GLY A 40 0.51 -14.17 -0.84
CA GLY A 40 -0.15 -15.11 0.06
C GLY A 40 -1.43 -14.56 0.71
N SER A 41 -2.08 -15.39 1.52
CA SER A 41 -3.30 -15.01 2.22
C SER A 41 -3.02 -13.96 3.30
N ILE A 42 -3.99 -13.08 3.56
CA ILE A 42 -3.96 -12.13 4.67
C ILE A 42 -5.40 -11.96 5.18
N LYS A 43 -5.59 -11.93 6.49
CA LYS A 43 -6.90 -11.73 7.12
C LYS A 43 -7.12 -10.25 7.46
N ARG A 44 -8.38 -9.83 7.55
CA ARG A 44 -8.73 -8.49 8.04
C ARG A 44 -8.17 -8.31 9.46
N GLY A 45 -7.52 -7.19 9.72
CA GLY A 45 -6.87 -6.89 11.01
C GLY A 45 -5.49 -7.54 11.19
N GLU A 46 -5.02 -8.38 10.26
CA GLU A 46 -3.68 -8.94 10.32
C GLU A 46 -2.62 -7.89 9.97
N LYS A 47 -1.46 -7.94 10.64
CA LYS A 47 -0.35 -7.02 10.37
C LYS A 47 0.13 -7.17 8.92
N LEU A 48 0.01 -6.11 8.14
CA LEU A 48 0.45 -6.09 6.74
C LEU A 48 1.94 -5.75 6.59
N GLY A 49 2.46 -4.82 7.39
CA GLY A 49 3.78 -4.25 7.20
C GLY A 49 4.09 -3.11 8.15
N THR A 50 5.07 -2.30 7.77
CA THR A 50 5.47 -1.08 8.49
C THR A 50 5.49 0.10 7.52
N LEU A 51 5.08 1.29 7.96
CA LEU A 51 5.16 2.51 7.16
C LEU A 51 6.62 2.87 6.88
N LEU A 52 6.92 3.26 5.64
CA LEU A 52 8.22 3.78 5.24
C LEU A 52 8.40 5.22 5.74
N PRO A 53 9.63 5.75 5.84
CA PRO A 53 9.89 7.06 6.43
C PRO A 53 9.49 8.21 5.47
N LEU A 54 8.19 8.54 5.38
CA LEU A 54 7.69 9.63 4.54
C LEU A 54 8.36 10.97 4.86
N GLN A 55 8.55 11.30 6.14
CA GLN A 55 9.18 12.56 6.57
C GLN A 55 10.60 12.76 6.02
N LYS A 56 11.32 11.66 5.72
CA LYS A 56 12.66 11.75 5.12
C LYS A 56 12.60 12.14 3.64
N VAL A 57 11.50 11.83 2.96
CA VAL A 57 11.30 12.13 1.53
C VAL A 57 10.51 13.43 1.35
N TYR A 58 9.50 13.65 2.17
CA TYR A 58 8.64 14.84 2.18
C TYR A 58 8.54 15.39 3.61
N PRO A 59 9.51 16.21 4.06
CA PRO A 59 9.44 16.85 5.37
C PRO A 59 8.18 17.74 5.50
N GLY A 60 7.43 17.58 6.59
CA GLY A 60 6.24 18.37 6.87
C GLY A 60 4.93 17.86 6.27
N ILE A 61 4.97 16.79 5.46
CA ILE A 61 3.73 16.12 5.01
C ILE A 61 3.02 15.48 6.21
N GLN A 62 1.71 15.32 6.16
CA GLN A 62 1.04 14.40 7.09
C GLN A 62 1.43 12.98 6.69
N SER A 63 2.14 12.25 7.56
CA SER A 63 2.54 10.87 7.31
C SER A 63 1.30 9.99 7.12
N HIS A 64 1.17 9.32 5.99
CA HIS A 64 0.00 8.54 5.63
C HIS A 64 0.36 7.29 4.84
N VAL A 65 -0.60 6.38 4.73
CA VAL A 65 -0.61 5.30 3.74
C VAL A 65 -1.45 5.78 2.57
N HIS A 66 -0.94 5.63 1.34
CA HIS A 66 -1.72 5.90 0.15
C HIS A 66 -2.43 4.61 -0.28
N ILE A 67 -3.76 4.69 -0.42
CA ILE A 67 -4.63 3.58 -0.82
C ILE A 67 -5.29 3.96 -2.14
N GLU A 68 -5.23 3.06 -3.11
CA GLU A 68 -5.81 3.24 -4.44
C GLU A 68 -6.59 1.99 -4.82
N ASN A 69 -7.85 2.11 -5.28
CA ASN A 69 -8.51 0.96 -5.90
C ASN A 69 -7.78 0.56 -7.19
N CYS A 70 -7.74 -0.73 -7.52
CA CYS A 70 -7.03 -1.19 -8.71
C CYS A 70 -7.56 -0.60 -10.02
N ASP A 71 -8.84 -0.22 -10.04
CA ASP A 71 -9.56 0.40 -11.15
C ASP A 71 -9.60 1.94 -11.07
N LEU A 72 -8.89 2.55 -10.11
CA LEU A 72 -8.79 3.98 -9.89
C LEU A 72 -10.10 4.67 -9.45
N THR A 73 -11.12 3.90 -9.07
CA THR A 73 -12.33 4.45 -8.46
C THR A 73 -12.06 4.98 -7.05
N ASP A 74 -12.96 5.83 -6.54
CA ASP A 74 -12.83 6.42 -5.20
C ASP A 74 -12.92 5.35 -4.09
N PRO A 75 -11.84 5.13 -3.30
CA PRO A 75 -11.85 4.15 -2.21
C PRO A 75 -12.51 4.66 -0.92
N THR A 76 -12.89 5.94 -0.83
CA THR A 76 -13.33 6.60 0.42
C THR A 76 -14.59 5.96 1.01
N VAL A 77 -15.45 5.38 0.19
CA VAL A 77 -16.69 4.71 0.63
C VAL A 77 -16.46 3.47 1.52
N TYR A 78 -15.21 3.01 1.65
CA TYR A 78 -14.84 1.82 2.42
C TYR A 78 -14.03 2.11 3.70
N LEU A 79 -13.77 3.38 4.00
CA LEU A 79 -13.05 3.85 5.19
C LEU A 79 -14.03 4.16 6.33
#